data_AF-A0A836Z0J5-F1
#
_entry.id   AF-A0A836Z0J5-F1
#
_cell.length_a   1.000
_cell.length_b   1.000
_cell.length_c   1.000
_cell.angle_alpha   90.00
_cell.angle_beta   90.00
_cell.angle_gamma   90.00
#
_symmetry.space_group_name_H-M   'P 1'
#
loop_
_entity.id
_entity.type
_entity.pdbx_description
1 polymer ?
#
loop_
_entity_poly.entity_id
_entity_poly.type
_entity_poly.pdbx_seq_one_letter_code
_entity_poly.pdbx_strand_id
1 'polypeptide(L)' 'IPWTFADNSVAMINKEKLLVIWQTLMEAKTGNHANALKHKAMVEQVENPLEYDYSSGWTQTYEEYQNA' A
#
# COMPACT_ATOMS: atom_id res chain seq x y z
N ILE A 1 20.21 -7.39 12.06
CA ILE A 1 18.84 -7.85 12.42
C ILE A 1 18.46 -8.87 11.36
N PRO A 2 18.24 -10.15 11.71
CA PRO A 2 17.72 -11.12 10.75
C PRO A 2 16.31 -10.69 10.34
N TRP A 3 16.06 -10.62 9.03
CA TRP A 3 14.78 -10.20 8.46
C TRP A 3 14.33 -11.20 7.41
N THR A 4 13.05 -11.56 7.46
CA THR A 4 12.40 -12.43 6.48
C THR A 4 11.61 -11.56 5.49
N PHE A 5 11.92 -11.66 4.21
CA PHE A 5 11.23 -10.94 3.13
C PHE A 5 9.97 -11.68 2.67
N ALA A 6 9.17 -11.04 1.81
CA ALA A 6 7.90 -11.57 1.32
C ALA A 6 8.04 -12.88 0.51
N ASP A 7 9.21 -13.11 -0.09
CA ASP A 7 9.58 -14.35 -0.79
C ASP A 7 10.11 -15.46 0.14
N ASN A 8 10.03 -15.26 1.47
CA ASN A 8 10.62 -16.11 2.51
C ASN A 8 12.16 -16.15 2.52
N SER A 9 12.85 -15.33 1.73
CA SER A 9 14.30 -15.18 1.86
C SER A 9 14.65 -14.51 3.19
N VAL A 10 15.81 -14.87 3.74
CA VAL A 10 16.31 -14.31 5.01
C VAL A 10 17.63 -13.58 4.75
N ALA A 11 17.72 -12.33 5.18
CA ALA A 11 18.97 -11.58 5.16
C ALA A 11 19.19 -10.76 6.43
N MET A 12 20.46 -10.41 6.67
CA MET A 12 20.81 -9.49 7.74
C MET A 12 20.64 -8.04 7.27
N ILE A 13 19.81 -7.28 7.98
CA ILE A 13 19.63 -5.84 7.76
C ILE A 13 20.20 -5.03 8.93
N ASN A 14 20.54 -3.77 8.63
CA ASN A 14 21.01 -2.78 9.61
C ASN A 14 19.90 -1.74 9.88
N LYS A 15 20.17 -0.79 10.78
CA LYS A 15 19.23 0.28 11.15
C LYS A 15 18.82 1.15 9.95
N GLU A 16 19.76 1.46 9.07
CA GLU A 16 19.51 2.31 7.89
C GLU A 16 18.51 1.65 6.94
N LYS A 17 18.72 0.38 6.60
CA LYS A 17 17.78 -0.41 5.78
C LYS A 17 16.41 -0.51 6.44
N LEU A 18 16.36 -0.70 7.76
CA LEU A 18 15.10 -0.75 8.50
C LEU A 18 14.35 0.59 8.42
N LEU A 19 15.04 1.73 8.50
CA LEU A 19 14.41 3.05 8.38
C LEU A 19 13.83 3.28 6.98
N VAL A 20 14.51 2.83 5.93
CA VAL A 20 13.98 2.90 4.55
C VAL A 20 12.69 2.07 4.43
N ILE A 21 12.71 0.81 4.88
CA ILE A 21 11.52 -0.06 4.86
C ILE A 21 10.38 0.60 5.64
N TRP A 22 10.67 1.11 6.85
CA TRP A 22 9.69 1.78 7.68
C TRP A 22 9.08 3.01 7.00
N GLN A 23 9.91 3.85 6.37
CA GLN A 23 9.44 5.05 5.68
C GLN A 23 8.50 4.68 4.53
N THR A 24 8.86 3.72 3.69
CA THR A 24 8.02 3.23 2.60
C THR A 24 6.69 2.67 3.12
N LEU A 25 6.70 1.91 4.21
CA LEU A 25 5.47 1.37 4.82
C LEU A 25 4.56 2.48 5.37
N MET A 26 5.15 3.52 5.98
CA MET A 26 4.39 4.65 6.52
C MET A 26 3.78 5.51 5.42
N GLU A 27 4.51 5.75 4.32
CA GLU A 27 4.00 6.44 3.14
C GLU A 27 2.85 5.67 2.51
N ALA A 28 3.01 4.36 2.28
CA ALA A 28 1.96 3.52 1.72
C ALA A 28 0.71 3.50 2.59
N LYS A 29 0.87 3.32 3.91
CA LYS A 29 -0.24 3.36 4.87
C LYS A 29 -0.99 4.68 4.83
N THR A 30 -0.26 5.80 4.85
CA THR A 30 -0.85 7.14 4.89
C THR A 30 -1.54 7.48 3.57
N GLY A 31 -0.92 7.13 2.44
CA GLY A 31 -1.50 7.28 1.10
C GLY A 31 -2.78 6.46 0.93
N ASN A 32 -2.77 5.19 1.29
CA ASN A 32 -3.95 4.32 1.23
C ASN A 32 -5.07 4.82 2.16
N HIS A 33 -4.75 5.29 3.35
CA HIS A 33 -5.76 5.87 4.25
C HIS A 33 -6.42 7.12 3.65
N ALA A 34 -5.61 8.04 3.09
CA ALA A 34 -6.14 9.21 2.40
C ALA A 34 -6.99 8.84 1.18
N ASN A 35 -6.57 7.84 0.40
CA ASN A 35 -7.32 7.34 -0.74
C ASN A 35 -8.66 6.73 -0.32
N ALA A 36 -8.71 5.98 0.77
CA ALA A 36 -9.95 5.44 1.33
C ALA A 36 -10.95 6.55 1.70
N LEU A 37 -10.47 7.62 2.36
CA LEU A 37 -11.31 8.78 2.69
C LEU A 37 -11.81 9.51 1.44
N LYS A 38 -10.97 9.63 0.41
CA LYS A 38 -11.36 10.18 -0.88
C LYS A 38 -12.46 9.35 -1.53
N HIS A 39 -12.30 8.04 -1.63
CA HIS A 39 -13.32 7.15 -2.18
C HIS A 39 -14.63 7.24 -1.40
N LYS A 40 -14.57 7.30 -0.06
CA LYS A 40 -15.74 7.51 0.79
C LYS A 40 -16.48 8.81 0.45
N ALA A 41 -15.76 9.92 0.29
CA ALA A 41 -16.37 11.20 -0.07
C ALA A 41 -16.94 11.22 -1.50
N MET A 42 -16.31 10.49 -2.43
CA MET A 42 -16.73 10.45 -3.83
C MET A 42 -17.97 9.57 -4.03
N VAL A 43 -18.06 8.41 -3.37
CA VAL A 43 -19.22 7.52 -3.51
C VAL A 43 -20.52 8.16 -3.01
N GLU A 44 -20.43 9.08 -2.04
CA GLU A 44 -21.58 9.86 -1.57
C GLU A 44 -22.11 10.86 -2.62
N GLN A 45 -21.33 11.15 -3.66
CA GLN A 45 -21.65 12.13 -4.70
C GLN A 45 -22.06 11.51 -6.04
N VAL A 46 -21.91 10.19 -6.22
CA VAL A 46 -22.25 9.53 -7.50
C VAL A 46 -23.72 9.11 -7.54
N GLU A 47 -24.30 9.11 -8.74
CA GLU A 47 -25.71 8.77 -8.98
C GLU A 47 -26.03 7.31 -8.62
N ASN A 48 -25.10 6.40 -8.91
CA ASN A 48 -25.23 4.98 -8.57
C ASN A 48 -24.04 4.50 -7.71
N PRO A 49 -24.13 4.62 -6.38
CA PRO A 49 -23.08 4.20 -5.45
C PRO A 49 -22.65 2.74 -5.58
N LEU A 50 -23.53 1.85 -6.05
CA LEU A 50 -23.26 0.43 -6.22
C LEU A 50 -22.33 0.12 -7.41
N GLU A 51 -22.21 1.05 -8.35
CA GLU A 51 -21.35 0.94 -9.54
C GLU A 51 -20.05 1.74 -9.41
N TYR A 52 -19.80 2.35 -8.25
CA TYR A 52 -18.59 3.14 -8.03
C TYR A 52 -17.34 2.25 -8.01
N ASP A 53 -16.35 2.60 -8.84
CA ASP A 53 -15.08 1.88 -8.90
C ASP A 53 -14.09 2.36 -7.82
N TYR A 54 -13.68 1.43 -6.96
CA TYR A 54 -12.69 1.66 -5.90
C TYR A 54 -11.27 1.29 -6.32
N SER A 55 -11.00 0.88 -7.56
CA SER A 55 -9.70 0.31 -7.95
C SER A 55 -8.53 1.30 -7.97
N SER A 56 -8.81 2.61 -8.05
CA SER A 56 -7.78 3.62 -8.30
C SER A 56 -7.00 4.04 -7.04
N GLY A 57 -5.74 4.45 -7.21
CA GLY A 57 -5.01 5.24 -6.21
C GLY A 57 -4.45 4.48 -5.02
N TRP A 58 -4.59 3.15 -4.99
CA TRP A 58 -3.91 2.29 -4.01
C TRP A 58 -2.44 2.10 -4.35
N THR A 59 -1.64 1.83 -3.33
CA THR A 59 -0.26 1.38 -3.53
C THR A 59 -0.20 -0.02 -4.12
N GLN A 60 0.83 -0.28 -4.92
CA GLN A 60 1.11 -1.59 -5.52
C GLN A 60 1.17 -2.70 -4.47
N THR A 61 0.55 -3.84 -4.77
CA THR A 61 0.63 -5.08 -4.01
C THR A 61 1.90 -5.87 -4.34
N TYR A 62 2.25 -6.85 -3.50
CA TYR A 62 3.38 -7.73 -3.81
C TYR A 62 3.14 -8.55 -5.08
N GLU A 63 1.91 -9.00 -5.32
CA GLU A 63 1.55 -9.73 -6.54
C GLU A 63 1.70 -8.87 -7.80
N GLU A 64 1.24 -7.62 -7.76
CA GLU A 64 1.45 -6.67 -8.86
C GLU A 64 2.94 -6.37 -9.09
N TYR A 65 3.76 -6.37 -8.05
CA TYR A 65 5.22 -6.25 -8.19
C TYR A 65 5.85 -7.49 -8.82
N GLN A 66 5.39 -8.69 -8.47
CA GLN A 66 5.87 -9.94 -9.08
C GLN A 66 5.47 -10.08 -10.55
N ASN A 67 4.33 -9.49 -10.93
CA ASN A 67 3.77 -9.57 -12.28
C ASN A 67 4.07 -8.34 -13.16
N ALA A 68 4.86 -7.37 -12.66
CA ALA A 68 5.31 -6.18 -13.38
C ALA A 68 6.54 -6.46 -14.24
#